data_AF-A0A2N0KJ16-F1
#
_entry.id   AF-A0A2N0KJ16-F1
#
_cell.length_a   1.000
_cell.length_b   1.000
_cell.length_c   1.000
_cell.angle_alpha   90.00
_cell.angle_beta   90.00
_cell.angle_gamma   90.00
#
_symmetry.space_group_name_H-M   'P 1'
#
loop_
_entity.id
_entity.type
_entity.pdbx_description
1 polymer ?
#
loop_
_entity_poly.entity_id
_entity_poly.type
_entity_poly.pdbx_seq_one_letter_code
_entity_poly.pdbx_strand_id
1 'polypeptide(L)'
;MFRSTLKPIRIIPSEQQGITGLETAIVLIAFVVVASVFSFAALSTRLFTTDKAKQTISSGLSETQSTMQLKGSVVATASATGSGGTVSAITFYVGSTASAEALDLTPGVTSVRYTDNNQTLVSAHISHMVETGITHGGAIVRLDELVI
;
A
#
# COMPACT_ATOMS: atom_id res chain seq x y z
N MET A 1 -21.44 -90.36 -51.53
CA MET A 1 -20.25 -89.49 -51.44
C MET A 1 -20.60 -88.12 -51.96
N PHE A 2 -20.99 -87.16 -51.11
CA PHE A 2 -20.92 -85.72 -51.42
C PHE A 2 -20.91 -84.95 -50.09
N ARG A 3 -19.92 -84.08 -49.93
CA ARG A 3 -19.43 -83.51 -48.68
C ARG A 3 -20.25 -82.29 -48.25
N SER A 4 -20.62 -82.25 -46.97
CA SER A 4 -21.18 -81.08 -46.29
C SER A 4 -20.08 -80.04 -46.04
N THR A 5 -20.27 -78.82 -46.53
CA THR A 5 -19.43 -77.65 -46.21
C THR A 5 -20.14 -76.81 -45.15
N LEU A 6 -19.77 -76.99 -43.88
CA LEU A 6 -20.19 -76.12 -42.78
C LEU A 6 -19.37 -74.84 -42.80
N LYS A 7 -20.04 -73.69 -42.93
CA LYS A 7 -19.48 -72.35 -42.73
C LYS A 7 -19.37 -72.08 -41.22
N PRO A 8 -18.22 -71.63 -40.69
CA PRO A 8 -18.13 -71.22 -39.29
C PRO A 8 -18.83 -69.87 -39.09
N ILE A 9 -19.84 -69.85 -38.22
CA ILE A 9 -20.46 -68.62 -37.71
C ILE A 9 -19.50 -68.03 -36.67
N ARG A 10 -18.87 -66.90 -37.02
CA ARG A 10 -18.05 -66.12 -36.09
C ARG A 10 -18.96 -65.23 -35.27
N ILE A 11 -19.23 -65.62 -34.02
CA ILE A 11 -19.87 -64.74 -33.03
C ILE A 11 -18.81 -63.74 -32.57
N ILE A 12 -18.98 -62.47 -32.96
CA ILE A 12 -18.19 -61.35 -32.44
C ILE A 12 -18.97 -60.82 -31.23
N PRO A 13 -18.49 -60.97 -29.98
CA PRO A 13 -19.13 -60.30 -28.85
C PRO A 13 -18.84 -58.80 -28.96
N SER A 14 -19.87 -57.99 -29.20
CA SER A 14 -19.79 -56.54 -29.34
C SER A 14 -20.09 -55.83 -28.01
N GLU A 15 -19.30 -56.07 -26.96
CA GLU A 15 -19.51 -55.49 -25.62
C GLU A 15 -18.32 -54.68 -25.09
N GLN A 16 -17.79 -53.74 -25.88
CA GLN A 16 -16.78 -52.76 -25.41
C GLN A 16 -17.21 -51.29 -25.49
N GLN A 17 -18.44 -50.99 -25.94
CA GLN A 17 -18.86 -49.62 -26.25
C GLN A 17 -19.15 -48.75 -24.99
N GLY A 18 -19.14 -49.32 -23.77
CA GLY A 18 -19.32 -48.57 -22.52
C GLY A 18 -18.05 -48.43 -21.64
N ILE A 19 -17.04 -49.29 -21.85
CA ILE A 19 -15.84 -49.33 -21.00
C ILE A 19 -14.94 -48.11 -21.24
N THR A 20 -14.77 -47.70 -22.49
CA THR A 20 -13.93 -46.54 -22.84
C THR A 20 -14.55 -45.20 -22.43
N GLY A 21 -15.89 -45.13 -22.33
CA GLY A 21 -16.63 -43.96 -21.86
C GLY A 21 -16.59 -43.81 -20.33
N LEU A 22 -16.63 -44.93 -19.60
CA LEU A 22 -16.45 -44.94 -18.15
C LEU A 22 -15.00 -44.55 -17.77
N GLU A 23 -14.00 -45.08 -18.49
CA GLU A 23 -12.58 -44.73 -18.30
C GLU A 23 -12.32 -43.26 -18.56
N THR A 24 -12.87 -42.70 -19.65
CA THR A 24 -12.75 -41.26 -19.90
C THR A 24 -13.54 -40.42 -18.90
N ALA A 25 -14.71 -40.87 -18.43
CA ALA A 25 -15.47 -40.14 -17.43
C ALA A 25 -14.70 -39.96 -16.11
N ILE A 26 -13.97 -41.00 -15.66
CA ILE A 26 -13.14 -40.91 -14.45
C ILE A 26 -11.98 -39.93 -14.67
N VAL A 27 -11.33 -39.98 -15.83
CA VAL A 27 -10.27 -39.01 -16.20
C VAL A 27 -10.82 -37.58 -16.25
N LEU A 28 -12.03 -37.37 -16.77
CA LEU A 28 -12.68 -36.05 -16.84
C LEU A 28 -13.02 -35.50 -15.45
N ILE A 29 -13.54 -36.33 -14.53
CA ILE A 29 -13.79 -35.91 -13.14
C ILE A 29 -12.47 -35.52 -12.47
N ALA A 30 -11.43 -36.35 -12.61
CA ALA A 30 -10.11 -36.05 -12.06
C ALA A 30 -9.55 -34.73 -12.63
N PHE A 31 -9.68 -34.49 -13.93
CA PHE A 31 -9.24 -33.26 -14.58
C PHE A 31 -9.97 -32.02 -14.06
N VAL A 32 -11.30 -32.09 -13.94
CA VAL A 32 -12.13 -30.98 -13.45
C VAL A 32 -11.83 -30.67 -11.98
N VAL A 33 -11.61 -31.70 -11.15
CA VAL A 33 -11.24 -31.51 -9.74
C VAL A 33 -9.87 -30.85 -9.61
N VAL A 34 -8.87 -31.27 -10.39
CA VAL A 34 -7.55 -30.62 -10.39
C VAL A 34 -7.67 -29.16 -10.86
N ALA A 35 -8.47 -28.91 -11.90
CA ALA A 35 -8.72 -27.56 -12.40
C ALA A 35 -9.46 -26.68 -11.36
N SER A 36 -10.40 -27.23 -10.59
CA SER A 36 -11.17 -26.48 -9.59
C SER A 36 -10.32 -26.11 -8.38
N VAL A 37 -9.47 -27.04 -7.90
CA VAL A 37 -8.54 -26.77 -6.79
C VAL A 37 -7.50 -25.73 -7.21
N PHE A 38 -6.98 -25.83 -8.43
CA PHE A 38 -6.07 -24.80 -8.98
C PHE A 38 -6.76 -23.44 -9.10
N SER A 39 -8.00 -23.41 -9.60
CA SER A 39 -8.78 -22.17 -9.74
C SER A 39 -9.10 -21.54 -8.38
N PHE A 40 -9.39 -22.34 -7.36
CA PHE A 40 -9.61 -21.87 -5.99
C PHE A 40 -8.35 -21.26 -5.40
N ALA A 41 -7.21 -21.96 -5.48
CA ALA A 41 -5.92 -21.43 -5.00
C ALA A 41 -5.55 -20.12 -5.72
N ALA A 42 -5.70 -20.07 -7.05
CA ALA A 42 -5.47 -18.87 -7.83
C ALA A 42 -6.40 -17.71 -7.44
N LEU A 43 -7.68 -17.99 -7.15
CA LEU A 43 -8.64 -16.98 -6.71
C LEU A 43 -8.30 -16.45 -5.31
N SER A 44 -7.92 -17.31 -4.36
CA SER A 44 -7.51 -16.89 -3.01
C SER A 44 -6.31 -15.94 -3.06
N THR A 45 -5.30 -16.25 -3.86
CA THR A 45 -4.17 -15.32 -4.09
C THR A 45 -4.64 -14.03 -4.76
N ARG A 46 -5.51 -14.10 -5.78
CA ARG A 46 -6.04 -12.91 -6.46
C ARG A 46 -6.81 -11.98 -5.53
N LEU A 47 -7.64 -12.51 -4.62
CA LEU A 47 -8.37 -11.71 -3.65
C LEU A 47 -7.41 -11.00 -2.69
N PHE A 48 -6.41 -11.71 -2.16
CA PHE A 48 -5.37 -11.11 -1.31
C PHE A 48 -4.57 -10.02 -2.05
N THR A 49 -4.15 -10.28 -3.30
CA THR A 49 -3.47 -9.29 -4.14
C THR A 49 -4.35 -8.07 -4.41
N THR A 50 -5.66 -8.27 -4.61
CA THR A 50 -6.61 -7.18 -4.85
C THR A 50 -6.80 -6.32 -3.60
N ASP A 51 -6.93 -6.95 -2.44
CA ASP A 51 -7.05 -6.24 -1.17
C ASP A 51 -5.78 -5.45 -0.86
N LYS A 52 -4.62 -6.04 -1.13
CA LYS A 52 -3.33 -5.33 -1.02
C LYS A 52 -3.21 -4.20 -2.02
N ALA A 53 -3.63 -4.38 -3.27
CA ALA A 53 -3.64 -3.32 -4.26
C ALA A 53 -4.52 -2.14 -3.83
N LYS A 54 -5.73 -2.40 -3.32
CA LYS A 54 -6.62 -1.35 -2.77
C LYS A 54 -5.97 -0.61 -1.60
N GLN A 55 -5.36 -1.35 -0.67
CA GLN A 55 -4.65 -0.76 0.48
C GLN A 55 -3.49 0.11 -0.01
N THR A 56 -2.66 -0.37 -0.93
CA THR A 56 -1.53 0.39 -1.50
C THR A 56 -2.00 1.63 -2.26
N ILE A 57 -3.08 1.56 -3.04
CA ILE A 57 -3.64 2.72 -3.73
C ILE A 57 -4.11 3.77 -2.72
N SER A 58 -4.85 3.34 -1.69
CA SER A 58 -5.33 4.26 -0.65
C SER A 58 -4.18 4.88 0.15
N SER A 59 -3.18 4.08 0.53
CA SER A 59 -2.00 4.58 1.24
C SER A 59 -1.15 5.49 0.37
N GLY A 60 -0.95 5.17 -0.91
CA GLY A 60 -0.21 6.02 -1.84
C GLY A 60 -0.92 7.34 -2.14
N LEU A 61 -2.26 7.33 -2.21
CA LEU A 61 -3.06 8.54 -2.32
C LEU A 61 -2.90 9.41 -1.06
N SER A 62 -3.03 8.79 0.12
CA SER A 62 -2.83 9.47 1.41
C SER A 62 -1.41 10.04 1.54
N GLU A 63 -0.38 9.30 1.12
CA GLU A 63 1.02 9.76 1.14
C GLU A 63 1.26 10.93 0.19
N THR A 64 0.70 10.87 -1.03
CA THR A 64 0.77 11.98 -2.00
C THR A 64 0.08 13.24 -1.46
N GLN A 65 -1.03 13.06 -0.76
CA GLN A 65 -1.80 14.15 -0.18
C GLN A 65 -1.18 14.70 1.12
N SER A 66 -0.39 13.90 1.84
CA SER A 66 0.28 14.29 3.11
C SER A 66 1.55 15.12 2.91
N THR A 67 1.74 15.69 1.73
CA THR A 67 2.88 16.53 1.44
C THR A 67 2.68 17.94 2.00
N MET A 68 3.68 18.46 2.71
CA MET A 68 3.68 19.82 3.24
C MET A 68 4.54 20.75 2.38
N GLN A 69 4.10 21.99 2.26
CA GLN A 69 4.90 23.07 1.71
C GLN A 69 5.00 24.22 2.72
N LEU A 70 6.19 24.82 2.79
CA LEU A 70 6.40 26.08 3.49
C LEU A 70 5.56 27.18 2.82
N LYS A 71 4.64 27.78 3.59
CA LYS A 71 3.78 28.88 3.13
C LYS A 71 4.27 30.19 3.72
N GLY A 72 5.00 30.98 2.94
CA GLY A 72 5.49 32.29 3.37
C GLY A 72 6.90 32.24 3.96
N SER A 73 7.23 33.22 4.80
CA SER A 73 8.60 33.45 5.29
C SER A 73 8.89 32.69 6.58
N VAL A 74 10.14 32.25 6.73
CA VAL A 74 10.68 31.75 8.00
C VAL A 74 11.12 32.96 8.84
N VAL A 75 10.63 33.05 10.08
CA VAL A 75 10.96 34.13 11.02
C VAL A 75 11.79 33.58 12.16
N ALA A 76 12.99 34.12 12.34
CA ALA A 76 13.86 33.83 13.47
C ALA A 76 13.77 34.95 14.49
N THR A 77 13.56 34.60 15.76
CA THR A 77 13.45 35.52 16.88
C THR A 77 14.67 35.34 17.77
N ALA A 78 15.44 36.42 17.95
CA ALA A 78 16.63 36.43 18.81
C ALA A 78 16.32 37.09 20.16
N SER A 79 16.83 36.51 21.25
CA SER A 79 16.64 37.06 22.60
C SER A 79 17.64 38.15 22.94
N ALA A 80 18.73 38.28 22.17
CA ALA A 80 19.72 39.36 22.28
C ALA A 80 20.19 39.80 20.89
N THR A 81 20.38 41.11 20.69
CA THR A 81 20.85 41.69 19.41
C THR A 81 22.31 42.13 19.57
N GLY A 82 23.21 41.70 18.68
CA GLY A 82 24.65 42.03 18.71
C GLY A 82 25.54 40.90 18.20
N SER A 83 26.88 41.06 18.27
CA SER A 83 27.87 40.08 17.75
C SER A 83 27.86 38.70 18.45
N GLY A 84 27.03 38.51 19.49
CA GLY A 84 26.81 37.24 20.19
C GLY A 84 25.32 36.94 20.41
N GLY A 85 24.44 37.50 19.58
CA GLY A 85 22.99 37.25 19.67
C GLY A 85 22.64 35.81 19.32
N THR A 86 21.96 35.12 20.22
CA THR A 86 21.44 33.76 20.00
C THR A 86 20.00 33.81 19.51
N VAL A 87 19.69 33.02 18.47
CA VAL A 87 18.31 32.82 18.01
C VAL A 87 17.63 31.87 18.99
N SER A 88 16.57 32.33 19.62
CA SER A 88 15.86 31.58 20.66
C SER A 88 14.68 30.78 20.12
N ALA A 89 14.06 31.24 19.03
CA ALA A 89 12.91 30.57 18.42
C ALA A 89 12.85 30.81 16.92
N ILE A 90 12.51 29.75 16.17
CA ILE A 90 12.24 29.82 14.74
C ILE A 90 10.75 29.49 14.54
N THR A 91 10.03 30.39 13.86
CA THR A 91 8.62 30.23 13.51
C THR A 91 8.47 30.18 12.00
N PHE A 92 7.77 29.18 11.50
CA PHE A 92 7.45 29.06 10.09
C PHE A 92 6.06 28.46 9.90
N TYR A 93 5.45 28.75 8.76
CA TYR A 93 4.12 28.29 8.43
C TYR A 93 4.22 27.17 7.41
N VAL A 94 3.57 26.05 7.70
CA VAL A 94 3.43 24.95 6.74
C VAL A 94 1.96 24.77 6.41
N GLY A 95 1.68 24.46 5.16
CA GLY A 95 0.35 24.06 4.72
C GLY A 95 0.43 22.79 3.89
N SER A 96 -0.65 22.04 3.85
CA SER A 96 -0.75 20.90 2.93
C SER A 96 -0.68 21.38 1.48
N THR A 97 0.05 20.66 0.62
CA THR A 97 0.10 20.99 -0.82
C THR A 97 -1.12 20.45 -1.57
N ALA A 98 -1.82 19.49 -0.98
CA ALA A 98 -3.01 18.85 -1.54
C ALA A 98 -4.23 19.09 -0.64
N SER A 99 -5.40 19.24 -1.26
CA SER A 99 -6.67 19.56 -0.60
C SER A 99 -7.32 18.34 0.11
N ALA A 100 -6.53 17.45 0.70
CA ALA A 100 -7.10 16.24 1.27
C ALA A 100 -6.35 15.77 2.52
N GLU A 101 -7.18 15.45 3.52
CA GLU A 101 -6.90 15.03 4.89
C GLU A 101 -6.08 16.04 5.74
N ALA A 102 -6.51 16.20 7.00
CA ALA A 102 -5.78 17.01 7.96
C ALA A 102 -4.47 16.28 8.31
N LEU A 103 -3.35 17.00 8.23
CA LEU A 103 -2.06 16.42 8.55
C LEU A 103 -1.85 16.37 10.07
N ASP A 104 -1.43 15.21 10.58
CA ASP A 104 -1.13 15.05 11.99
C ASP A 104 0.22 15.69 12.34
N LEU A 105 0.14 16.82 13.05
CA LEU A 105 1.28 17.59 13.53
C LEU A 105 1.53 17.37 15.03
N THR A 106 0.99 16.29 15.59
CA THR A 106 1.24 15.91 16.99
C THR A 106 2.75 15.73 17.22
N PRO A 107 3.31 16.34 18.29
CA PRO A 107 4.72 16.18 18.65
C PRO A 107 5.08 14.68 18.77
N GLY A 108 6.05 14.23 17.96
CA GLY A 108 6.51 12.83 17.90
C GLY A 108 6.12 12.06 16.64
N VAL A 109 5.09 12.50 15.91
CA VAL A 109 4.74 11.97 14.57
C VAL A 109 5.44 12.77 13.48
N THR A 110 5.49 14.10 13.66
CA THR A 110 6.22 15.01 12.76
C THR A 110 7.58 15.37 13.37
N SER A 111 8.66 15.20 12.59
CA SER A 111 10.02 15.57 13.00
C SER A 111 10.51 16.77 12.19
N VAL A 112 11.07 17.76 12.88
CA VAL A 112 11.75 18.91 12.27
C VAL A 112 13.24 18.79 12.59
N ARG A 113 14.07 18.93 11.55
CA ARG A 113 15.53 18.95 11.68
C ARG A 113 16.07 20.33 11.35
N TYR A 114 16.88 20.85 12.25
CA TYR A 114 17.69 22.05 12.04
C TYR A 114 19.16 21.64 11.90
N THR A 115 19.87 22.26 10.96
CA THR A 115 21.29 22.04 10.72
C THR A 115 21.97 23.37 10.44
N ASP A 116 23.08 23.62 11.14
CA ASP A 116 24.02 24.71 10.84
C ASP A 116 25.44 24.16 10.63
N ASN A 117 26.43 25.06 10.53
CA ASN A 117 27.83 24.69 10.29
C ASN A 117 28.49 23.94 11.45
N ASN A 118 27.89 24.00 12.65
CA ASN A 118 28.48 23.51 13.88
C ASN A 118 27.68 22.35 14.50
N GLN A 119 26.36 22.28 14.25
CA GLN A 119 25.44 21.34 14.89
C GLN A 119 24.31 20.89 13.96
N THR A 120 23.76 19.71 14.24
CA THR A 120 22.51 19.22 13.66
C THR A 120 21.61 18.74 14.78
N LEU A 121 20.45 19.37 14.91
CA LEU A 121 19.43 19.04 15.89
C LEU A 121 18.26 18.37 15.16
N VAL A 122 18.04 17.09 15.45
CA VAL A 122 16.86 16.33 15.01
C VAL A 122 15.92 16.29 16.19
N SER A 123 14.65 16.66 15.98
CA SER A 123 13.63 16.74 17.04
C SER A 123 13.73 17.99 17.91
N ALA A 124 13.77 19.17 17.29
CA ALA A 124 13.47 20.41 18.02
C ALA A 124 12.05 20.28 18.62
N HIS A 125 11.95 20.45 19.94
CA HIS A 125 10.69 20.33 20.67
C HIS A 125 9.67 21.31 20.07
N ILE A 126 8.64 20.76 19.44
CA ILE A 126 7.54 21.55 18.88
C ILE A 126 6.65 21.93 20.06
N SER A 127 6.89 23.11 20.63
CA SER A 127 6.17 23.56 21.84
C SER A 127 4.76 24.04 21.57
N HIS A 128 4.44 24.47 20.35
CA HIS A 128 3.11 25.00 20.05
C HIS A 128 2.77 24.85 18.56
N MET A 129 1.73 24.06 18.29
CA MET A 129 1.08 23.94 16.98
C MET A 129 -0.32 24.54 17.08
N VAL A 130 -0.58 25.62 16.34
CA VAL A 130 -1.94 26.17 16.18
C VAL A 130 -2.37 25.91 14.74
N GLU A 131 -3.39 25.07 14.57
CA GLU A 131 -4.10 24.91 13.31
C GLU A 131 -4.94 26.18 13.10
N THR A 132 -4.51 27.03 12.18
CA THR A 132 -5.35 28.15 11.73
C THR A 132 -6.31 27.59 10.69
N GLY A 133 -7.61 27.55 11.01
CA GLY A 133 -8.71 27.06 10.17
C GLY A 133 -8.99 27.90 8.92
N ILE A 134 -7.96 28.25 8.18
CA ILE A 134 -8.07 28.70 6.79
C ILE A 134 -8.27 27.46 5.94
N THR A 135 -9.14 27.58 4.93
CA THR A 135 -9.85 26.52 4.18
C THR A 135 -8.97 25.48 3.48
N HIS A 136 -7.65 25.54 3.68
CA HIS A 136 -6.64 24.53 3.37
C HIS A 136 -5.64 24.54 4.55
N GLY A 137 -5.78 23.58 5.48
CA GLY A 137 -5.13 23.54 6.79
C GLY A 137 -3.69 24.06 6.81
N GLY A 138 -3.51 25.23 7.43
CA GLY A 138 -2.21 25.83 7.69
C GLY A 138 -1.91 25.75 9.19
N ALA A 139 -0.73 25.24 9.54
CA ALA A 139 -0.28 25.13 10.91
C ALA A 139 0.96 25.98 11.16
N ILE A 140 0.98 26.62 12.33
CA ILE A 140 2.12 27.40 12.80
C ILE A 140 3.04 26.44 13.55
N VAL A 141 4.25 26.24 13.04
CA VAL A 141 5.29 25.47 13.73
C VAL A 141 6.19 26.43 14.49
N ARG A 142 6.17 26.33 15.82
CA ARG A 142 7.10 27.04 16.71
C ARG A 142 8.08 26.05 17.32
N LEU A 143 9.37 26.29 17.08
CA LEU A 143 10.44 25.62 17.80
C LEU A 143 10.85 26.55 18.94
N ASP A 144 10.39 26.25 20.15
CA ASP A 144 10.88 26.94 21.35
C ASP A 144 12.09 26.16 21.88
N GLU A 145 13.09 26.88 22.37
CA GLU A 145 14.37 26.35 22.88
C GLU A 145 15.31 25.80 21.79
N LEU A 146 15.64 26.65 20.80
CA LEU A 146 16.85 26.45 20.02
C LEU A 146 18.05 26.96 20.85
N VAL A 147 18.61 26.11 21.71
CA VAL A 147 19.90 26.40 22.31
C VAL A 147 20.97 26.20 21.22
N ILE A 148 21.45 27.32 20.66
CA ILE A 148 22.64 27.37 19.81
C ILE A 148 23.88 27.46 20.70
#